data_AF-A0A3B8WX15-F1
#
_entry.id   AF-A0A3B8WX15-F1
#
_cell.length_a   1.000
_cell.length_b   1.000
_cell.length_c   1.000
_cell.angle_alpha   90.00
_cell.angle_beta   90.00
_cell.angle_gamma   90.00
#
_symmetry.space_group_name_H-M   'P 1'
#
loop_
_entity.id
_entity.type
_entity.pdbx_description
1 polymer ?
#
loop_
_entity_poly.entity_id
_entity_poly.type
_entity_poly.pdbx_seq_one_letter_code
_entity_poly.pdbx_strand_id
1 'polypeptide(L)'
;MRWTRLGYCRPANQTSGQAAGNIAAPTKPGRIAMNKFFRLVAGAGLVLALSACGSDDATEEADSDTAASAMHPPASASVPPAERVQMTYETGEQLFNHYCIHCHGEGEGRPGTNMLAIKHGKEKSIIKGRQDLPAEYIKTVVRDGLLEMSPFRFTEISDEQLDLLAEYVRTP
;
A
#
# COMPACT_ATOMS: atom_id res chain seq x y z
N MET A 1 8.25 -31.35 44.83
CA MET A 1 8.86 -30.72 43.62
C MET A 1 9.43 -29.36 44.01
N ARG A 2 10.75 -29.18 43.85
CA ARG A 2 11.55 -28.08 44.39
C ARG A 2 11.84 -27.08 43.27
N TRP A 3 11.22 -25.90 43.31
CA TRP A 3 11.48 -24.82 42.35
C TRP A 3 12.62 -23.95 42.87
N THR A 4 13.82 -24.18 42.37
CA THR A 4 14.98 -23.34 42.64
C THR A 4 14.93 -22.13 41.71
N ARG A 5 14.82 -20.96 42.33
CA ARG A 5 14.96 -19.63 41.74
C ARG A 5 16.46 -19.33 41.55
N LEU A 6 16.74 -18.34 40.68
CA LEU A 6 17.98 -17.56 40.52
C LEU A 6 19.02 -18.08 39.52
N GLY A 7 19.28 -17.24 38.50
CA GLY A 7 20.42 -17.38 37.59
C GLY A 7 20.34 -16.54 36.32
N TYR A 8 19.77 -15.33 36.35
CA TYR A 8 19.92 -14.37 35.25
C TYR A 8 21.30 -13.71 35.36
N CYS A 9 22.15 -13.88 34.34
CA CYS A 9 23.33 -13.04 34.11
C CYS A 9 23.43 -12.69 32.62
N ARG A 10 23.13 -11.43 32.28
CA ARG A 10 23.44 -10.74 31.01
C ARG A 10 23.39 -9.22 31.31
N PRO A 11 24.12 -8.34 30.59
CA PRO A 11 25.52 -8.37 30.18
C PRO A 11 26.31 -7.15 30.75
N ALA A 12 27.63 -7.15 30.57
CA ALA A 12 28.47 -5.98 30.83
C ALA A 12 28.24 -4.88 29.77
N ASN A 13 27.83 -3.70 30.25
CA ASN A 13 27.67 -2.45 29.52
C ASN A 13 29.03 -1.71 29.51
N GLN A 14 29.71 -1.62 28.36
CA GLN A 14 30.84 -0.72 28.18
C GLN A 14 30.36 0.56 27.49
N THR A 15 30.34 1.64 28.26
CA THR A 15 30.09 3.02 27.84
C THR A 15 31.33 3.83 28.12
N SER A 16 31.97 4.33 27.06
CA SER A 16 32.93 5.45 27.01
C SER A 16 33.65 5.30 25.66
N GLY A 17 33.60 6.21 24.69
CA GLY A 17 33.40 7.65 24.71
C GLY A 17 34.49 8.23 23.82
N GLN A 18 34.13 9.03 22.82
CA GLN A 18 34.91 10.09 22.15
C GLN A 18 34.17 10.44 20.84
N ALA A 19 33.51 11.58 20.71
CA ALA A 19 33.98 12.97 20.70
C ALA A 19 34.29 13.47 19.28
N ALA A 20 33.67 14.62 18.99
CA ALA A 20 34.09 15.67 18.07
C ALA A 20 34.03 15.40 16.56
N GLY A 21 33.32 16.28 15.85
CA GLY A 21 33.74 16.66 14.50
C GLY A 21 32.62 17.10 13.55
N ASN A 22 32.38 18.41 13.53
CA ASN A 22 32.15 19.21 12.33
C ASN A 22 30.76 19.24 11.68
N ILE A 23 29.96 20.18 12.20
CA ILE A 23 29.34 21.31 11.49
C ILE A 23 29.63 21.35 9.97
N ALA A 24 28.61 21.10 9.14
CA ALA A 24 28.49 21.66 7.80
C ALA A 24 27.02 21.60 7.31
N ALA A 25 26.39 22.76 7.23
CA ALA A 25 25.23 23.04 6.40
C ALA A 25 25.41 24.48 5.86
N PRO A 26 24.64 24.95 4.87
CA PRO A 26 24.18 24.30 3.65
C PRO A 26 24.59 25.13 2.42
N THR A 27 24.80 24.51 1.24
CA THR A 27 24.95 25.26 -0.01
C THR A 27 23.84 24.89 -0.99
N LYS A 28 22.85 25.81 -1.13
CA LYS A 28 21.98 25.88 -2.32
C LYS A 28 22.78 26.55 -3.44
N PRO A 29 22.75 25.99 -4.65
CA PRO A 29 22.16 26.70 -5.79
C PRO A 29 21.42 25.72 -6.72
N GLY A 30 20.45 26.08 -7.54
CA GLY A 30 19.93 27.38 -7.91
C GLY A 30 18.55 27.19 -8.54
N ARG A 31 17.79 28.28 -8.59
CA ARG A 31 16.54 28.36 -9.35
C ARG A 31 16.91 28.38 -10.83
N ILE A 32 16.55 27.34 -11.57
CA ILE A 32 16.46 27.46 -13.03
C ILE A 32 15.07 27.99 -13.32
N ALA A 33 15.03 29.29 -13.60
CA ALA A 33 13.86 29.95 -14.14
C ALA A 33 13.70 29.61 -15.62
N MET A 34 12.44 29.62 -16.05
CA MET A 34 11.97 29.79 -17.43
C MET A 34 12.44 28.79 -18.48
N ASN A 35 11.48 28.04 -19.02
CA ASN A 35 11.35 28.10 -20.46
C ASN A 35 9.89 28.16 -20.92
N LYS A 36 9.49 29.37 -21.31
CA LYS A 36 8.32 29.65 -22.13
C LYS A 36 8.62 29.18 -23.56
N PHE A 37 8.39 27.90 -23.86
CA PHE A 37 8.15 27.44 -25.22
C PHE A 37 6.67 27.74 -25.53
N PHE A 38 6.34 28.92 -26.05
CA PHE A 38 6.44 29.32 -27.46
C PHE A 38 5.66 28.38 -28.39
N ARG A 39 4.57 28.94 -28.93
CA ARG A 39 3.83 28.61 -30.17
C ARG A 39 2.73 27.56 -30.03
N LEU A 40 1.46 27.96 -29.96
CA LEU A 40 0.60 28.30 -31.12
C LEU A 40 0.74 27.29 -32.26
N VAL A 41 -0.10 26.25 -32.22
CA VAL A 41 -0.59 25.58 -33.43
C VAL A 41 -2.09 25.79 -33.47
N ALA A 42 -2.47 26.69 -34.38
CA ALA A 42 -3.82 26.82 -34.86
C ALA A 42 -4.13 25.64 -35.80
N GLY A 43 -5.39 25.21 -35.82
CA GLY A 43 -6.02 24.75 -37.05
C GLY A 43 -6.51 23.31 -37.08
N ALA A 44 -7.77 23.21 -37.54
CA ALA A 44 -8.50 22.02 -38.02
C ALA A 44 -8.91 21.01 -36.93
N GLY A 45 -10.16 20.91 -36.49
CA GLY A 45 -11.40 21.09 -37.25
C GLY A 45 -11.67 19.84 -38.09
N LEU A 46 -12.12 18.75 -37.46
CA LEU A 46 -12.83 17.66 -38.14
C LEU A 46 -13.93 17.14 -37.23
N VAL A 47 -15.06 17.83 -37.30
CA VAL A 47 -16.36 17.32 -36.83
C VAL A 47 -16.82 16.30 -37.87
N LEU A 48 -16.89 15.03 -37.48
CA LEU A 48 -17.61 13.99 -38.23
C LEU A 48 -18.80 13.56 -37.38
N ALA A 49 -19.96 13.98 -37.83
CA ALA A 49 -21.25 13.72 -37.23
C ALA A 49 -22.07 12.83 -38.18
N LEU A 50 -22.95 12.02 -37.57
CA LEU A 50 -24.04 11.22 -38.13
C LEU A 50 -23.67 9.94 -38.89
N SER A 51 -23.99 8.80 -38.27
CA SER A 51 -24.79 7.79 -38.96
C SER A 51 -25.85 7.25 -38.00
N ALA A 52 -27.10 7.59 -38.30
CA ALA A 52 -28.32 7.06 -37.71
C ALA A 52 -29.01 6.14 -38.74
N CYS A 53 -30.00 5.39 -38.27
CA CYS A 53 -30.76 4.28 -38.89
C CYS A 53 -30.11 2.90 -38.69
N GLY A 54 -30.80 1.88 -38.18
CA GLY A 54 -32.20 1.75 -37.79
C GLY A 54 -32.49 0.29 -37.43
N SER A 55 -33.37 0.13 -36.43
CA SER A 55 -34.19 -1.00 -36.00
C SER A 55 -34.12 -2.38 -36.69
N ASP A 56 -33.99 -3.39 -35.81
CA ASP A 56 -34.82 -4.59 -35.65
C ASP A 56 -35.05 -5.53 -36.85
N ASP A 57 -34.48 -6.74 -36.78
CA ASP A 57 -35.21 -7.96 -37.12
C ASP A 57 -34.74 -9.14 -36.26
N ALA A 58 -35.73 -9.81 -35.69
CA ALA A 58 -35.62 -10.99 -34.85
C ALA A 58 -35.55 -12.25 -35.72
N THR A 59 -34.76 -13.24 -35.30
CA THR A 59 -35.06 -14.71 -35.32
C THR A 59 -33.75 -15.46 -35.03
N GLU A 60 -33.55 -16.00 -33.83
CA GLU A 60 -34.09 -17.26 -33.28
C GLU A 60 -33.26 -18.51 -33.67
N GLU A 61 -32.68 -19.08 -32.60
CA GLU A 61 -32.44 -20.50 -32.31
C GLU A 61 -31.42 -21.33 -33.11
N ALA A 62 -30.29 -21.61 -32.45
CA ALA A 62 -29.68 -22.94 -32.49
C ALA A 62 -29.13 -23.29 -31.09
N ASP A 63 -30.08 -23.69 -30.24
CA ASP A 63 -30.02 -24.77 -29.26
C ASP A 63 -28.63 -25.39 -28.98
N SER A 64 -28.15 -25.17 -27.76
CA SER A 64 -27.34 -26.17 -27.07
C SER A 64 -27.78 -26.23 -25.61
N ASP A 65 -29.01 -26.67 -25.39
CA ASP A 65 -29.49 -27.05 -24.08
C ASP A 65 -28.80 -28.36 -23.65
N THR A 66 -27.72 -28.24 -22.89
CA THR A 66 -27.22 -29.31 -22.04
C THR A 66 -26.89 -28.74 -20.67
N ALA A 67 -27.94 -28.68 -19.85
CA ALA A 67 -27.93 -28.95 -18.42
C ALA A 67 -26.80 -28.28 -17.61
N ALA A 68 -26.77 -26.95 -17.58
CA ALA A 68 -26.20 -26.23 -16.44
C ALA A 68 -27.25 -26.21 -15.33
N SER A 69 -27.25 -27.28 -14.52
CA SER A 69 -28.01 -27.40 -13.29
C SER A 69 -27.96 -26.07 -12.51
N ALA A 70 -29.11 -25.43 -12.39
CA ALA A 70 -29.29 -24.23 -11.59
C ALA A 70 -28.82 -24.53 -10.17
N MET A 71 -27.63 -24.03 -9.82
CA MET A 71 -27.20 -23.97 -8.43
C MET A 71 -28.01 -22.87 -7.76
N HIS A 72 -29.28 -23.17 -7.47
CA HIS A 72 -30.04 -22.42 -6.50
C HIS A 72 -29.23 -22.45 -5.20
N PRO A 73 -28.80 -21.29 -4.65
CA PRO A 73 -28.31 -21.28 -3.28
C PRO A 73 -29.44 -21.80 -2.38
N PRO A 74 -29.17 -22.70 -1.42
CA PRO A 74 -30.20 -23.14 -0.50
C PRO A 74 -30.80 -21.91 0.19
N ALA A 75 -32.14 -21.85 0.21
CA ALA A 75 -32.87 -20.83 0.95
C ALA A 75 -32.30 -20.74 2.36
N SER A 76 -31.75 -19.56 2.68
CA SER A 76 -31.12 -19.26 3.96
C SER A 76 -32.09 -19.56 5.09
N ALA A 77 -31.82 -20.62 5.85
CA ALA A 77 -32.28 -20.69 7.23
C ALA A 77 -31.76 -19.44 7.94
N SER A 78 -32.65 -18.70 8.59
CA SER A 78 -32.35 -17.49 9.35
C SER A 78 -31.43 -17.82 10.53
N VAL A 79 -30.13 -17.89 10.25
CA VAL A 79 -29.12 -17.73 11.29
C VAL A 79 -29.29 -16.33 11.88
N PRO A 80 -29.36 -16.19 13.22
CA PRO A 80 -29.31 -14.87 13.84
C PRO A 80 -28.06 -14.16 13.32
N PRO A 81 -28.08 -12.83 13.14
CA PRO A 81 -26.89 -12.11 12.72
C PRO A 81 -25.77 -12.48 13.68
N ALA A 82 -24.80 -13.26 13.19
CA ALA A 82 -23.56 -13.43 13.92
C ALA A 82 -23.04 -12.02 14.12
N GLU A 83 -22.93 -11.60 15.38
CA GLU A 83 -22.39 -10.29 15.71
C GLU A 83 -21.05 -10.17 14.99
N ARG A 84 -21.01 -9.32 13.96
CA ARG A 84 -19.80 -9.16 13.17
C ARG A 84 -18.79 -8.52 14.09
N VAL A 85 -17.83 -9.31 14.57
CA VAL A 85 -16.67 -8.79 15.29
C VAL A 85 -15.94 -7.87 14.33
N GLN A 86 -16.20 -6.57 14.46
CA GLN A 86 -15.46 -5.56 13.72
C GLN A 86 -14.11 -5.44 14.40
N MET A 87 -13.07 -5.97 13.75
CA MET A 87 -11.71 -5.77 14.17
C MET A 87 -11.35 -4.31 13.90
N THR A 88 -11.30 -3.49 14.95
CA THR A 88 -10.89 -2.08 14.84
C THR A 88 -9.42 -1.96 15.18
N TYR A 89 -8.61 -1.57 14.21
CA TYR A 89 -7.21 -1.19 14.44
C TYR A 89 -7.15 0.30 14.77
N GLU A 90 -6.59 0.63 15.93
CA GLU A 90 -6.56 1.99 16.49
C GLU A 90 -5.17 2.64 16.39
N THR A 91 -4.13 1.85 16.07
CA THR A 91 -2.76 2.36 15.95
C THR A 91 -2.12 1.97 14.62
N GLY A 92 -1.16 2.78 14.16
CA GLY A 92 -0.37 2.48 12.97
C GLY A 92 0.43 1.17 13.08
N GLU A 93 0.84 0.79 14.29
CA GLU A 93 1.49 -0.50 14.54
C GLU A 93 0.55 -1.68 14.30
N GLN A 94 -0.67 -1.61 14.82
CA GLN A 94 -1.68 -2.66 14.61
C GLN A 94 -1.99 -2.81 13.12
N LEU A 95 -2.18 -1.69 12.41
CA LEU A 95 -2.41 -1.67 10.96
C LEU A 95 -1.22 -2.28 10.19
N PHE A 96 0.00 -1.89 10.53
CA PHE A 96 1.20 -2.42 9.86
C PHE A 96 1.37 -3.91 10.11
N ASN A 97 1.18 -4.36 11.35
CA ASN A 97 1.29 -5.78 11.72
C ASN A 97 0.19 -6.63 11.09
N HIS A 98 -0.99 -6.06 10.84
CA HIS A 98 -2.08 -6.79 10.20
C HIS A 98 -1.92 -6.85 8.67
N TYR A 99 -1.66 -5.71 8.02
CA TYR A 99 -1.71 -5.61 6.56
C TYR A 99 -0.34 -5.66 5.88
N CYS A 100 0.69 -5.10 6.50
CA CYS A 100 1.93 -4.74 5.79
C CYS A 100 3.09 -5.70 6.07
N ILE A 101 3.21 -6.19 7.31
CA ILE A 101 4.39 -6.92 7.79
C ILE A 101 4.67 -8.21 7.01
N HIS A 102 3.64 -8.84 6.45
CA HIS A 102 3.82 -10.07 5.69
C HIS A 102 4.69 -9.85 4.44
N CYS A 103 4.60 -8.67 3.83
CA CYS A 103 5.35 -8.30 2.64
C CYS A 103 6.56 -7.39 2.94
N HIS A 104 6.44 -6.54 3.96
CA HIS A 104 7.39 -5.47 4.27
C HIS A 104 8.17 -5.66 5.59
N GLY A 105 7.93 -6.76 6.30
CA GLY A 105 8.68 -7.11 7.50
C GLY A 105 10.14 -7.43 7.20
N GLU A 106 10.91 -7.62 8.25
CA GLU A 106 12.29 -8.05 8.16
C GLU A 106 12.39 -9.53 7.74
N GLY A 107 13.55 -9.90 7.19
CA GLY A 107 13.89 -11.27 6.83
C GLY A 107 13.68 -11.62 5.35
N GLU A 108 14.08 -12.84 5.01
CA GLU A 108 13.96 -13.38 3.65
C GLU A 108 12.51 -13.77 3.33
N GLY A 109 12.19 -13.90 2.04
CA GLY A 109 10.84 -14.28 1.58
C GLY A 109 9.80 -13.18 1.70
N ARG A 110 10.21 -11.95 2.00
CA ARG A 110 9.36 -10.76 2.11
C ARG A 110 9.33 -10.03 0.76
N PRO A 111 8.29 -10.16 -0.08
CA PRO A 111 8.31 -9.64 -1.44
C PRO A 111 8.55 -8.12 -1.50
N GLY A 112 7.88 -7.33 -0.64
CA GLY A 112 8.07 -5.89 -0.57
C GLY A 112 9.50 -5.50 -0.17
N THR A 113 10.02 -6.11 0.88
CA THR A 113 11.41 -5.90 1.35
C THR A 113 12.44 -6.29 0.29
N ASN A 114 12.26 -7.43 -0.38
CA ASN A 114 13.15 -7.90 -1.45
C ASN A 114 13.16 -6.93 -2.63
N MET A 115 12.00 -6.46 -3.06
CA MET A 115 11.90 -5.51 -4.16
C MET A 115 12.52 -4.15 -3.80
N LEU A 116 12.35 -3.69 -2.57
CA LEU A 116 13.04 -2.49 -2.09
C LEU A 116 14.56 -2.68 -2.08
N ALA A 117 15.06 -3.84 -1.67
CA ALA A 117 16.49 -4.15 -1.73
C ALA A 117 17.04 -4.10 -3.16
N ILE A 118 16.30 -4.64 -4.13
CA ILE A 118 16.68 -4.64 -5.56
C ILE A 118 16.69 -3.21 -6.12
N LYS A 119 15.67 -2.39 -5.81
CA LYS A 119 15.52 -1.06 -6.40
C LYS A 119 16.32 0.04 -5.71
N HIS A 120 16.54 -0.08 -4.40
CA HIS A 120 17.07 0.98 -3.56
C HIS A 120 18.30 0.60 -2.75
N GLY A 121 18.76 -0.65 -2.80
CA GLY A 121 19.87 -1.15 -1.99
C GLY A 121 19.41 -1.78 -0.68
N LYS A 122 20.26 -2.63 -0.11
CA LYS A 122 19.96 -3.42 1.11
C LYS A 122 19.70 -2.52 2.32
N GLU A 123 20.36 -1.39 2.39
CA GLU A 123 20.22 -0.39 3.46
C GLU A 123 18.85 0.29 3.47
N LYS A 124 18.12 0.23 2.35
CA LYS A 124 16.78 0.77 2.18
C LYS A 124 15.71 -0.32 1.98
N SER A 125 16.05 -1.58 2.27
CA SER A 125 15.16 -2.72 2.07
C SER A 125 14.00 -2.74 3.06
N ILE A 126 14.25 -2.40 4.33
CA ILE A 126 13.21 -2.32 5.36
C ILE A 126 12.46 -1.00 5.21
N ILE A 127 11.13 -1.06 5.10
CA ILE A 127 10.30 0.14 4.91
C ILE A 127 10.02 0.87 6.22
N LYS A 128 9.90 0.13 7.34
CA LYS A 128 9.68 0.71 8.66
C LYS A 128 10.93 1.49 9.08
N GLY A 129 10.75 2.71 9.58
CA GLY A 129 11.82 3.63 9.96
C GLY A 129 12.34 4.52 8.82
N ARG A 130 11.75 4.43 7.62
CA ARG A 130 12.19 5.23 6.45
C ARG A 130 11.66 6.65 6.49
N GLN A 131 12.42 7.52 7.17
CA GLN A 131 12.10 8.95 7.31
C GLN A 131 12.25 9.75 6.00
N ASP A 132 12.95 9.21 4.99
CA ASP A 132 13.08 9.82 3.67
C ASP A 132 11.83 9.65 2.79
N LEU A 133 10.87 8.83 3.20
CA LEU A 133 9.59 8.67 2.51
C LEU A 133 8.60 9.77 2.96
N PRO A 134 8.08 10.61 2.04
CA PRO A 134 7.00 11.53 2.36
C PRO A 134 5.74 10.77 2.76
N ALA A 135 5.00 11.25 3.78
CA ALA A 135 3.76 10.62 4.21
C ALA A 135 2.75 10.49 3.04
N GLU A 136 2.56 11.56 2.27
CA GLU A 136 1.67 11.53 1.08
C GLU A 136 2.06 10.47 0.05
N TYR A 137 3.35 10.19 -0.12
CA TYR A 137 3.80 9.13 -1.02
C TYR A 137 3.39 7.75 -0.51
N ILE A 138 3.56 7.49 0.80
CA ILE A 138 3.11 6.24 1.43
C ILE A 138 1.60 6.08 1.25
N LYS A 139 0.83 7.14 1.52
CA LYS A 139 -0.63 7.12 1.39
C LYS A 139 -1.09 6.83 -0.03
N THR A 140 -0.46 7.47 -1.02
CA THR A 140 -0.74 7.23 -2.44
C THR A 140 -0.46 5.78 -2.83
N VAL A 141 0.70 5.23 -2.45
CA VAL A 141 1.07 3.84 -2.76
C VAL A 141 0.11 2.84 -2.10
N VAL A 142 -0.34 3.09 -0.87
CA VAL A 142 -1.31 2.21 -0.19
C VAL A 142 -2.68 2.24 -0.87
N ARG A 143 -3.12 3.39 -1.39
CA ARG A 143 -4.44 3.53 -2.02
C ARG A 143 -4.49 3.14 -3.48
N ASP A 144 -3.42 3.40 -4.22
CA ASP A 144 -3.37 3.15 -5.66
C ASP A 144 -2.60 1.87 -5.99
N GLY A 145 -1.85 1.32 -5.03
CA GLY A 145 -0.92 0.23 -5.25
C GLY A 145 0.36 0.70 -5.95
N LEU A 146 1.34 -0.18 -6.05
CA LEU A 146 2.57 0.05 -6.79
C LEU A 146 3.22 -1.27 -7.22
N LEU A 147 3.31 -1.50 -8.53
CA LEU A 147 3.83 -2.75 -9.11
C LEU A 147 3.03 -3.96 -8.60
N GLU A 148 3.67 -4.84 -7.83
CA GLU A 148 3.08 -6.05 -7.22
C GLU A 148 2.34 -5.77 -5.91
N MET A 149 2.39 -4.53 -5.39
CA MET A 149 1.63 -4.14 -4.22
C MET A 149 0.21 -3.73 -4.64
N SER A 150 -0.77 -4.58 -4.36
CA SER A 150 -2.19 -4.30 -4.60
C SER A 150 -2.69 -3.09 -3.78
N PRO A 151 -3.66 -2.32 -4.31
CA PRO A 151 -4.28 -1.21 -3.58
C PRO A 151 -5.19 -1.68 -2.43
N PHE A 152 -5.25 -0.88 -1.35
CA PHE A 152 -6.21 -1.05 -0.26
C PHE A 152 -7.42 -0.13 -0.42
N ARG A 153 -8.61 -0.66 -0.12
CA ARG A 153 -9.87 0.08 -0.15
C ARG A 153 -10.09 0.88 1.14
N PHE A 154 -10.90 1.93 1.04
CA PHE A 154 -11.36 2.72 2.20
C PHE A 154 -12.10 1.88 3.26
N THR A 155 -12.71 0.76 2.86
CA THR A 155 -13.39 -0.18 3.77
C THR A 155 -12.42 -1.08 4.55
N GLU A 156 -11.16 -1.15 4.11
CA GLU A 156 -10.11 -1.96 4.74
C GLU A 156 -9.20 -1.08 5.61
N ILE A 157 -8.84 0.10 5.11
CA ILE A 157 -8.05 1.10 5.83
C ILE A 157 -8.70 2.47 5.60
N SER A 158 -9.30 3.06 6.64
CA SER A 158 -9.87 4.42 6.56
C SER A 158 -8.80 5.48 6.33
N ASP A 159 -9.18 6.73 6.03
CA ASP A 159 -8.22 7.81 5.83
C ASP A 159 -7.47 8.16 7.11
N GLU A 160 -8.17 8.15 8.25
CA GLU A 160 -7.57 8.37 9.56
C GLU A 160 -6.58 7.25 9.93
N GLN A 161 -6.96 6.00 9.65
CA GLN A 161 -6.06 4.85 9.82
C GLN A 161 -4.83 4.95 8.91
N LEU A 162 -5.03 5.43 7.68
CA LEU A 162 -3.93 5.58 6.74
C LEU A 162 -2.92 6.65 7.19
N ASP A 163 -3.39 7.75 7.79
CA ASP A 163 -2.49 8.75 8.40
C ASP A 163 -1.68 8.14 9.56
N LEU A 164 -2.31 7.36 10.44
CA LEU A 164 -1.64 6.64 11.52
C LEU A 164 -0.59 5.65 10.99
N LEU A 165 -0.92 4.91 9.93
CA LEU A 165 -0.03 3.96 9.29
C LEU A 165 1.17 4.67 8.65
N ALA A 166 0.95 5.75 7.91
CA ALA A 166 2.01 6.51 7.26
C ALA A 166 2.99 7.12 8.27
N GLU A 167 2.48 7.62 9.40
CA GLU A 167 3.32 8.10 10.49
C GLU A 167 4.13 6.96 11.11
N TYR A 168 3.47 5.83 11.45
CA TYR A 168 4.15 4.68 12.03
C TYR A 168 5.27 4.14 11.14
N VAL A 169 5.06 4.02 9.82
CA VAL A 169 6.09 3.58 8.87
C VAL A 169 7.33 4.49 8.92
N ARG A 170 7.16 5.78 9.18
CA ARG A 170 8.25 6.77 9.19
C ARG A 170 8.96 6.89 10.54
N THR A 171 8.30 6.52 11.63
CA THR A 171 8.92 6.52 12.97
C THR A 171 10.11 5.53 13.01
N PRO A 172 11.28 5.92 13.55
CA PRO A 172 12.44 5.02 13.67
C PRO A 172 12.22 3.85 14.62
#